data_AF-A0A5C7WJZ3-F1
#
_entry.id   AF-A0A5C7WJZ3-F1
#
_cell.length_a   1.000
_cell.length_b   1.000
_cell.length_c   1.000
_cell.angle_alpha   90.00
_cell.angle_beta   90.00
_cell.angle_gamma   90.00
#
_symmetry.space_group_name_H-M   'P 1'
#
loop_
_entity.id
_entity.type
_entity.pdbx_description
1 polymer ?
#
loop_
_entity_poly.entity_id
_entity_poly.type
_entity_poly.pdbx_seq_one_letter_code
_entity_poly.pdbx_strand_id
1 'polypeptide(L)'
;MRIKLFVGLVCVALGLGVAIYQAFQTNWLNALSALLLGPSVGIAFLLGFETSRESFYIQALVGLTAILGIMAILFEHRAFDFKRTEAHAAVLGAFVRMQLACPVMNTELSKIQKEGIMACALQDNSDQVSAIAELQKTTTLGPTLSLVDSVRSAAQKPNADWCAEAFRVAQPLCTEAFVGVRESSKQLLLQKK
;
A
#
# COMPACT_ATOMS: atom_id res chain seq x y z
N MET A 1 10.29 -14.69 34.54
CA MET A 1 10.80 -15.45 33.38
C MET A 1 9.68 -15.95 32.46
N ARG A 2 8.65 -16.65 32.97
CA ARG A 2 7.54 -17.20 32.16
C ARG A 2 6.77 -16.14 31.33
N ILE A 3 6.51 -14.96 31.90
CA ILE A 3 5.82 -13.86 31.20
C ILE A 3 6.63 -13.35 30.00
N LYS A 4 7.96 -13.15 30.16
CA LYS A 4 8.84 -12.71 29.06
C LYS A 4 8.87 -13.72 27.91
N LEU A 5 8.88 -15.01 28.26
CA LEU A 5 8.89 -16.10 27.30
C LEU A 5 7.58 -16.18 26.50
N PHE A 6 6.45 -16.02 27.19
CA PHE A 6 5.14 -15.94 26.56
C PHE A 6 5.02 -14.73 25.62
N VAL A 7 5.42 -13.54 26.09
CA VAL A 7 5.38 -12.31 25.26
C VAL A 7 6.29 -12.44 24.03
N GLY A 8 7.51 -12.96 24.20
CA GLY A 8 8.42 -13.18 23.08
C GLY A 8 7.87 -14.14 22.03
N LEU A 9 7.27 -15.26 22.45
CA LEU A 9 6.61 -16.20 21.55
C LEU A 9 5.43 -15.57 20.79
N VAL A 10 4.62 -14.76 21.46
CA VAL A 10 3.51 -14.03 20.83
C VAL A 10 4.04 -13.07 19.76
N CYS A 11 5.10 -12.30 20.04
CA CYS A 11 5.70 -11.39 19.06
C CYS A 11 6.23 -12.13 17.82
N VAL A 12 6.87 -13.29 18.01
CA VAL A 12 7.34 -14.14 16.90
C VAL A 12 6.17 -14.66 16.07
N ALA A 13 5.12 -15.18 16.74
CA ALA A 13 3.93 -15.69 16.06
C ALA A 13 3.22 -14.59 15.25
N LEU A 14 3.12 -13.38 15.79
CA LEU A 14 2.55 -12.23 15.08
C LEU A 14 3.39 -11.85 13.86
N GLY A 15 4.72 -11.77 14.00
CA GLY A 15 5.61 -11.47 12.87
C GLY A 15 5.50 -12.51 11.75
N LEU A 16 5.45 -13.79 12.10
CA LEU A 16 5.23 -14.89 11.14
C LEU A 16 3.86 -14.78 10.46
N GLY A 17 2.80 -14.52 11.22
CA GLY A 17 1.45 -14.36 10.67
C GLY A 17 1.35 -13.22 9.67
N VAL A 18 1.93 -12.05 9.99
CA VAL A 18 2.00 -10.91 9.08
C VAL A 18 2.85 -11.21 7.85
N ALA A 19 4.00 -11.87 8.02
CA ALA A 19 4.87 -12.23 6.90
C ALA A 19 4.16 -13.15 5.91
N ILE A 20 3.46 -14.18 6.40
CA ILE A 20 2.67 -15.09 5.56
C ILE A 20 1.58 -14.33 4.82
N TYR A 21 0.83 -13.47 5.53
CA TYR A 21 -0.23 -12.67 4.92
C TYR A 21 0.29 -11.75 3.81
N GLN A 22 1.40 -11.06 4.04
CA GLN A 22 2.03 -10.17 3.04
C GLN A 22 2.58 -10.95 1.84
N ALA A 23 3.11 -12.15 2.05
CA ALA A 23 3.57 -13.01 0.96
C ALA A 23 2.40 -13.42 0.05
N PHE A 24 1.21 -13.68 0.60
CA PHE A 24 0.00 -13.94 -0.21
C PHE A 24 -0.45 -12.74 -1.04
N GLN A 25 -0.17 -11.51 -0.58
CA GLN A 25 -0.44 -10.28 -1.33
C GLN A 25 0.67 -9.90 -2.32
N THR A 26 1.65 -10.79 -2.55
CA THR A 26 2.82 -10.55 -3.43
C THR A 26 3.75 -9.43 -2.98
N ASN A 27 3.64 -9.00 -1.71
CA ASN A 27 4.47 -7.96 -1.08
C ASN A 27 5.67 -8.62 -0.40
N TRP A 28 6.62 -9.13 -1.18
CA TRP A 28 7.73 -9.96 -0.71
C TRP A 28 8.71 -9.23 0.20
N LEU A 29 8.96 -7.94 -0.05
CA LEU A 29 9.87 -7.13 0.77
C LEU A 29 9.23 -6.81 2.13
N ASN A 30 7.93 -6.49 2.15
CA ASN A 30 7.19 -6.33 3.39
C ASN A 30 7.05 -7.65 4.17
N ALA A 31 6.91 -8.78 3.49
CA ALA A 31 6.92 -10.09 4.13
C ALA A 31 8.27 -10.38 4.81
N LEU A 32 9.38 -10.08 4.12
CA LEU A 32 10.73 -10.26 4.66
C LEU A 32 11.01 -9.34 5.84
N SER A 33 10.59 -8.07 5.77
CA SER A 33 10.76 -7.13 6.89
C SER A 33 9.98 -7.58 8.13
N ALA A 34 8.72 -8.01 7.97
CA ALA A 34 7.90 -8.54 9.05
C ALA A 34 8.48 -9.83 9.66
N LEU A 35 9.02 -10.71 8.83
CA LEU A 35 9.67 -11.97 9.26
C LEU A 35 10.90 -11.70 10.13
N LEU A 36 11.66 -10.66 9.84
CA LEU A 36 12.84 -10.27 10.62
C LEU A 36 12.47 -9.50 11.89
N LEU A 37 11.42 -8.67 11.83
CA LEU A 37 10.96 -7.82 12.93
C LEU A 37 10.39 -8.63 14.12
N GLY A 38 9.58 -9.66 13.85
CA GLY A 38 8.98 -10.51 14.89
C GLY A 38 10.01 -11.16 15.83
N PRO A 39 11.01 -11.89 15.29
CA PRO A 39 12.11 -12.46 16.06
C PRO A 39 12.98 -11.43 16.76
N SER A 40 13.28 -10.28 16.14
CA SER A 40 14.08 -9.24 16.82
C SER A 40 13.37 -8.68 18.04
N VAL A 41 12.09 -8.37 17.92
CA VAL A 41 11.28 -7.91 19.06
C VAL A 41 11.17 -9.02 20.12
N GLY A 42 10.94 -10.27 19.71
CA GLY A 42 10.89 -11.41 20.63
C GLY A 42 12.18 -11.61 21.42
N ILE A 43 13.33 -11.58 20.75
CA ILE A 43 14.66 -11.70 21.36
C ILE A 43 14.93 -10.52 22.30
N ALA A 44 14.57 -9.29 21.92
CA ALA A 44 14.72 -8.10 22.75
C ALA A 44 13.93 -8.22 24.07
N PHE A 45 12.71 -8.77 24.05
CA PHE A 45 11.93 -9.03 25.26
C PHE A 45 12.54 -10.11 26.16
N LEU A 46 13.20 -11.12 25.57
CA LEU A 46 13.84 -12.20 26.32
C LEU A 46 15.12 -11.73 27.02
N LEU A 47 15.98 -10.97 26.33
CA LEU A 47 17.24 -10.45 26.87
C LEU A 47 17.04 -9.27 27.83
N GLY A 48 15.97 -8.50 27.64
CA GLY A 48 15.71 -7.28 28.40
C GLY A 48 16.20 -6.02 27.69
N PHE A 49 15.64 -4.88 28.08
CA PHE A 49 15.73 -3.63 27.32
C PHE A 49 17.15 -3.04 27.29
N GLU A 50 17.90 -3.12 28.40
CA GLU A 50 19.27 -2.60 28.48
C GLU A 50 20.23 -3.41 27.60
N THR A 51 20.28 -4.73 27.79
CA THR A 51 21.16 -5.62 27.01
C THR A 51 20.81 -5.61 25.51
N SER A 52 19.53 -5.44 25.18
CA SER A 52 19.11 -5.33 23.78
C SER A 52 19.56 -4.03 23.13
N ARG A 53 19.68 -2.93 23.89
CA ARG A 53 20.17 -1.65 23.36
C ARG A 53 21.67 -1.66 23.15
N GLU A 54 22.43 -2.40 23.95
CA GLU A 54 23.89 -2.45 23.83
C GLU A 54 24.37 -3.51 22.82
N SER A 55 23.51 -4.47 22.46
CA SER A 55 23.86 -5.53 21.51
C SER A 55 23.93 -5.02 20.07
N PHE A 56 25.16 -4.96 19.53
CA PHE A 56 25.42 -4.61 18.13
C PHE A 56 24.60 -5.48 17.16
N TYR A 57 24.45 -6.77 17.43
CA TYR A 57 23.70 -7.69 16.56
C TYR A 57 22.22 -7.32 16.43
N ILE A 58 21.58 -6.92 17.54
CA ILE A 58 20.18 -6.51 17.53
C ILE A 58 20.01 -5.17 16.83
N GLN A 59 20.92 -4.22 17.07
CA GLN A 59 20.91 -2.94 16.36
C GLN A 59 21.11 -3.11 14.86
N ALA A 60 22.06 -3.95 14.43
CA ALA A 60 22.32 -4.23 13.03
C ALA A 60 21.10 -4.89 12.36
N LEU A 61 20.45 -5.85 13.05
CA LEU A 61 19.26 -6.51 12.53
C LEU A 61 18.07 -5.54 12.43
N VAL A 62 17.83 -4.71 13.44
CA VAL A 62 16.80 -3.66 13.40
C VAL A 62 17.09 -2.65 12.28
N GLY A 63 18.34 -2.22 12.12
CA GLY A 63 18.76 -1.34 11.02
C GLY A 63 18.48 -1.96 9.65
N LEU A 64 18.79 -3.24 9.47
CA LEU A 64 18.47 -3.97 8.24
C LEU A 64 16.96 -4.03 8.00
N THR A 65 16.16 -4.29 9.03
CA THR A 65 14.69 -4.29 8.87
C THR A 65 14.14 -2.92 8.48
N ALA A 66 14.72 -1.83 8.99
CA ALA A 66 14.33 -0.47 8.61
C ALA A 66 14.68 -0.18 7.14
N ILE A 67 15.87 -0.57 6.68
CA ILE A 67 16.27 -0.43 5.27
C ILE A 67 15.33 -1.23 4.38
N LEU A 68 15.03 -2.49 4.73
CA LEU A 68 14.09 -3.32 3.98
C LEU A 68 12.67 -2.74 3.97
N GLY A 69 12.21 -2.15 5.09
CA GLY A 69 10.93 -1.47 5.15
C GLY A 69 10.86 -0.24 4.23
N ILE A 70 11.90 0.60 4.21
CA ILE A 70 11.98 1.73 3.29
C ILE A 70 11.97 1.25 1.83
N MET A 71 12.75 0.22 1.52
CA MET A 71 12.78 -0.37 0.18
C MET A 71 11.42 -0.96 -0.20
N ALA A 72 10.74 -1.63 0.72
CA ALA A 72 9.40 -2.15 0.47
C ALA A 72 8.42 -1.03 0.11
N ILE A 73 8.46 0.11 0.81
CA ILE A 73 7.62 1.27 0.47
C ILE A 73 7.97 1.82 -0.92
N LEU A 74 9.25 1.95 -1.25
CA LEU A 74 9.66 2.50 -2.56
C LEU A 74 9.30 1.60 -3.75
N PHE A 75 9.34 0.27 -3.57
CA PHE A 75 9.13 -0.68 -4.66
C PHE A 75 7.71 -1.24 -4.74
N GLU A 76 7.01 -1.36 -3.61
CA GLU A 76 5.70 -2.02 -3.54
C GLU A 76 4.53 -1.02 -3.36
N HIS A 77 4.79 0.22 -2.91
CA HIS A 77 3.72 1.20 -2.70
C HIS A 77 3.20 1.76 -4.02
N ARG A 78 1.87 1.93 -4.11
CA ARG A 78 1.18 2.41 -5.33
C ARG A 78 1.70 3.75 -5.84
N ALA A 79 2.08 4.65 -4.93
CA ALA A 79 2.59 5.98 -5.25
C ALA A 79 3.80 5.99 -6.20
N PHE A 80 4.58 4.91 -6.25
CA PHE A 80 5.76 4.80 -7.11
C PHE A 80 5.51 3.95 -8.37
N ASP A 81 4.27 3.49 -8.60
CA ASP A 81 3.88 2.81 -9.83
C ASP A 81 3.59 3.85 -10.94
N PHE A 82 4.65 4.25 -11.63
CA PHE A 82 4.56 5.20 -12.75
C PHE A 82 3.59 4.75 -13.85
N LYS A 83 3.43 3.44 -14.07
CA LYS A 83 2.50 2.92 -15.09
C LYS A 83 1.05 3.16 -14.68
N ARG A 84 0.75 3.04 -13.38
CA ARG A 84 -0.58 3.34 -12.85
C ARG A 84 -0.87 4.83 -12.86
N THR A 85 0.11 5.65 -12.53
CA THR A 85 0.01 7.12 -12.63
C THR A 85 -0.27 7.56 -14.08
N GLU A 86 0.44 6.98 -15.06
CA GLU A 86 0.17 7.22 -16.50
C GLU A 86 -1.25 6.78 -16.90
N ALA A 87 -1.72 5.64 -16.37
CA ALA A 87 -3.07 5.16 -16.61
C ALA A 87 -4.15 6.10 -16.04
N HIS A 88 -3.96 6.61 -14.81
CA HIS A 88 -4.86 7.61 -14.21
C HIS A 88 -4.91 8.88 -15.04
N ALA A 89 -3.76 9.40 -15.49
CA ALA A 89 -3.70 10.58 -16.33
C ALA A 89 -4.41 10.39 -17.69
N ALA A 90 -4.23 9.22 -18.31
CA ALA A 90 -4.90 8.88 -19.57
C ALA A 90 -6.43 8.81 -19.40
N VAL A 91 -6.89 8.17 -18.33
CA VAL A 91 -8.32 8.06 -18.01
C VAL A 91 -8.92 9.40 -17.61
N LEU A 92 -8.20 10.24 -16.86
CA LEU A 92 -8.61 11.61 -16.55
C LEU A 92 -8.83 12.41 -17.84
N GLY A 93 -7.89 12.31 -18.79
CA GLY A 93 -8.03 12.93 -20.11
C GLY A 93 -9.28 12.45 -20.87
N ALA A 94 -9.60 11.15 -20.78
CA ALA A 94 -10.81 10.58 -21.35
C ALA A 94 -12.09 11.12 -20.66
N PHE A 95 -12.11 11.19 -19.32
CA PHE A 95 -13.21 11.77 -18.57
C PHE A 95 -13.47 13.24 -18.93
N VAL A 96 -12.43 14.05 -19.11
CA VAL A 96 -12.57 15.45 -19.52
C VAL A 96 -13.20 15.58 -20.91
N ARG A 97 -12.85 14.67 -21.83
CA ARG A 97 -13.37 14.67 -23.22
C ARG A 97 -14.70 13.92 -23.38
N MET A 98 -15.19 13.28 -22.33
CA MET A 98 -16.37 12.41 -22.38
C MET A 98 -17.61 13.12 -22.94
N GLN A 99 -17.79 14.41 -22.63
CA GLN A 99 -18.90 15.23 -23.19
C GLN A 99 -18.89 15.35 -24.71
N LEU A 100 -17.72 15.27 -25.35
CA LEU A 100 -17.58 15.36 -26.80
C LEU A 100 -17.74 14.00 -27.49
N ALA A 101 -17.45 12.91 -26.77
CA ALA A 101 -17.44 11.57 -27.32
C ALA A 101 -18.77 10.83 -27.13
N CYS A 102 -19.53 11.14 -26.07
CA CYS A 102 -20.79 10.46 -25.78
C CYS A 102 -21.97 11.21 -26.43
N PRO A 103 -22.76 10.56 -27.30
CA PRO A 103 -23.84 11.20 -28.05
C PRO A 103 -25.02 11.64 -27.17
N VAL A 104 -25.20 11.03 -25.99
CA VAL A 104 -26.26 11.39 -25.03
C VAL A 104 -25.68 11.48 -23.63
N MET A 105 -25.52 12.70 -23.12
CA MET A 105 -25.08 12.93 -21.75
C MET A 105 -26.29 13.05 -20.82
N ASN A 106 -26.65 11.97 -20.12
CA ASN A 106 -27.66 12.04 -19.07
C ASN A 106 -27.08 12.66 -17.78
N THR A 107 -27.94 13.01 -16.82
CA THR A 107 -27.52 13.59 -15.53
C THR A 107 -26.66 12.64 -14.70
N GLU A 108 -26.89 11.34 -14.80
CA GLU A 108 -26.14 10.29 -14.10
C GLU A 108 -24.70 10.16 -14.62
N LEU A 109 -24.52 10.16 -15.94
CA LEU A 109 -23.26 10.08 -16.64
C LEU A 109 -22.45 11.36 -16.44
N SER A 110 -23.10 12.53 -16.36
CA SER A 110 -22.46 13.78 -15.95
C SER A 110 -21.97 13.73 -14.50
N LYS A 111 -22.72 13.07 -13.61
CA LYS A 111 -22.30 12.85 -12.22
C LYS A 111 -21.08 11.92 -12.16
N ILE A 112 -21.13 10.78 -12.85
CA ILE A 112 -20.00 9.84 -12.98
C ILE A 112 -18.78 10.54 -13.58
N GLN A 113 -18.96 11.42 -14.57
CA GLN A 113 -17.87 12.21 -15.13
C GLN A 113 -17.17 13.06 -14.07
N LYS A 114 -17.94 13.83 -13.30
CA LYS A 114 -17.40 14.73 -12.28
C LYS A 114 -16.71 13.96 -11.17
N GLU A 115 -17.32 12.87 -10.72
CA GLU A 115 -16.73 11.98 -9.72
C GLU A 115 -15.45 11.32 -10.24
N GLY A 116 -15.43 10.86 -11.50
CA GLY A 116 -14.24 10.30 -12.14
C GLY A 116 -13.10 11.30 -12.31
N ILE A 117 -13.40 12.54 -12.72
CA ILE A 117 -12.41 13.62 -12.78
C ILE A 117 -11.81 13.87 -11.40
N MET A 118 -12.66 14.01 -10.37
CA MET A 118 -12.20 14.28 -9.01
C MET A 118 -11.39 13.11 -8.45
N ALA A 119 -11.85 11.87 -8.63
CA ALA A 119 -11.17 10.67 -8.17
C ALA A 119 -9.79 10.53 -8.82
N CYS A 120 -9.71 10.61 -10.15
CA CYS A 120 -8.44 10.47 -10.86
C CYS A 120 -7.48 11.64 -10.61
N ALA A 121 -7.97 12.87 -10.45
CA ALA A 121 -7.11 14.02 -10.15
C ALA A 121 -6.54 14.00 -8.72
N LEU A 122 -7.24 13.38 -7.77
CA LEU A 122 -6.83 13.34 -6.36
C LEU A 122 -6.13 12.04 -5.95
N GLN A 123 -6.33 10.94 -6.67
CA GLN A 123 -5.80 9.62 -6.31
C GLN A 123 -4.27 9.64 -6.12
N ASP A 124 -3.53 10.21 -7.08
CA ASP A 124 -2.06 10.22 -7.03
C ASP A 124 -1.52 11.05 -5.86
N ASN A 125 -2.20 12.14 -5.49
CA ASN A 125 -1.85 12.95 -4.33
C ASN A 125 -2.15 12.21 -3.02
N SER A 126 -3.30 11.53 -2.94
CA SER A 126 -3.67 10.71 -1.79
C SER A 126 -2.66 9.57 -1.59
N ASP A 127 -2.25 8.92 -2.67
CA ASP A 127 -1.27 7.83 -2.63
C ASP A 127 0.12 8.34 -2.19
N GLN A 128 0.56 9.50 -2.66
CA GLN A 128 1.81 10.13 -2.21
C GLN A 128 1.78 10.49 -0.72
N VAL A 129 0.69 11.08 -0.23
CA VAL A 129 0.54 11.40 1.19
C VAL A 129 0.57 10.13 2.05
N SER A 130 -0.07 9.05 1.58
CA SER A 130 0.00 7.74 2.25
C SER A 130 1.43 7.20 2.29
N ALA A 131 2.17 7.26 1.18
CA ALA A 131 3.56 6.81 1.12
C ALA A 131 4.46 7.60 2.09
N ILE A 132 4.28 8.92 2.16
CA ILE A 132 5.03 9.78 3.09
C ILE A 132 4.70 9.40 4.54
N ALA A 133 3.42 9.15 4.85
CA ALA A 133 3.01 8.72 6.18
C ALA A 133 3.66 7.37 6.55
N GLU A 134 3.74 6.41 5.63
CA GLU A 134 4.40 5.12 5.85
C GLU A 134 5.93 5.25 6.02
N LEU A 135 6.58 6.13 5.25
CA LEU A 135 8.01 6.43 5.42
C LEU A 135 8.27 7.09 6.78
N GLN A 136 7.41 8.02 7.18
CA GLN A 136 7.50 8.66 8.49
C GLN A 136 7.32 7.64 9.61
N LYS A 137 6.37 6.71 9.49
CA LYS A 137 6.22 5.60 10.45
C LYS A 137 7.47 4.73 10.50
N THR A 138 8.02 4.34 9.35
CA THR A 138 9.21 3.47 9.28
C THR A 138 10.45 4.10 9.94
N THR A 139 10.57 5.43 9.89
CA THR A 139 11.69 6.16 10.46
C THR A 139 11.48 6.57 11.92
N THR A 140 10.24 6.75 12.37
CA THR A 140 9.93 7.26 13.72
C THR A 140 9.46 6.19 14.69
N LEU A 141 8.87 5.09 14.22
CA LEU A 141 8.40 4.01 15.07
C LEU A 141 9.56 3.09 15.46
N GLY A 142 9.70 2.87 16.77
CA GLY A 142 10.58 1.82 17.28
C GLY A 142 10.05 0.41 16.92
N PRO A 143 10.89 -0.64 17.01
CA PRO A 143 10.55 -1.98 16.51
C PRO A 143 9.24 -2.57 17.04
N THR A 144 8.90 -2.30 18.31
CA THR A 144 7.67 -2.75 18.94
C THR A 144 6.43 -2.09 18.32
N LEU A 145 6.46 -0.78 18.12
CA LEU A 145 5.36 -0.03 17.50
C LEU A 145 5.24 -0.37 16.01
N SER A 146 6.35 -0.61 15.33
CA SER A 146 6.36 -1.05 13.93
C SER A 146 5.71 -2.43 13.77
N LEU A 147 5.89 -3.35 14.73
CA LEU A 147 5.23 -4.66 14.70
C LEU A 147 3.71 -4.52 14.88
N VAL A 148 3.28 -3.67 15.82
CA VAL A 148 1.86 -3.39 16.05
C VAL A 148 1.22 -2.70 14.85
N ASP A 149 1.88 -1.71 14.26
CA ASP A 149 1.42 -1.04 13.04
C ASP A 149 1.34 -2.03 11.87
N SER A 150 2.32 -2.93 11.72
CA SER A 150 2.30 -3.97 10.68
C SER A 150 1.11 -4.93 10.82
N VAL A 151 0.80 -5.37 12.04
CA VAL A 151 -0.39 -6.20 12.33
C VAL A 151 -1.67 -5.43 12.03
N ARG A 152 -1.74 -4.15 12.44
CA ARG A 152 -2.91 -3.30 12.18
C ARG A 152 -3.12 -3.09 10.67
N SER A 153 -2.06 -2.77 9.93
CA SER A 153 -2.12 -2.54 8.49
C SER A 153 -2.51 -3.81 7.74
N ALA A 154 -2.02 -4.98 8.16
CA ALA A 154 -2.46 -6.27 7.63
C ALA A 154 -3.95 -6.57 7.88
N ALA A 155 -4.52 -6.05 8.98
CA ALA A 155 -5.94 -6.20 9.29
C ALA A 155 -6.83 -5.14 8.59
N GLN A 156 -6.26 -4.04 8.10
CA GLN A 156 -7.00 -3.00 7.39
C GLN A 156 -7.20 -3.38 5.93
N LYS A 157 -8.36 -3.00 5.37
CA LYS A 157 -8.62 -3.19 3.94
C LYS A 157 -7.66 -2.30 3.13
N PRO A 158 -7.14 -2.79 1.99
CA PRO A 158 -6.31 -1.97 1.11
C PRO A 158 -7.08 -0.72 0.65
N ASN A 159 -6.35 0.40 0.49
CA ASN A 159 -6.92 1.64 -0.01
C ASN A 159 -7.53 1.43 -1.40
N ALA A 160 -8.82 1.75 -1.53
CA ALA A 160 -9.53 1.63 -2.79
C ALA A 160 -8.93 2.56 -3.85
N ASP A 161 -8.86 2.07 -5.08
CA ASP A 161 -8.50 2.88 -6.26
C ASP A 161 -9.78 3.52 -6.82
N TRP A 162 -10.07 4.75 -6.39
CA TRP A 162 -11.31 5.42 -6.77
C TRP A 162 -11.33 5.82 -8.24
N CYS A 163 -10.16 6.09 -8.83
CA CYS A 163 -10.04 6.37 -10.26
C CYS A 163 -10.36 5.13 -11.08
N ALA A 164 -9.77 3.98 -10.73
CA ALA A 164 -10.06 2.72 -11.38
C ALA A 164 -11.53 2.30 -11.23
N GLU A 165 -12.13 2.53 -10.05
CA GLU A 165 -13.55 2.25 -9.83
C GLU A 165 -14.45 3.14 -10.69
N ALA A 166 -14.18 4.45 -10.75
CA ALA A 166 -14.91 5.36 -11.62
C ALA A 166 -14.77 4.97 -13.09
N PHE A 167 -13.57 4.60 -13.53
CA PHE A 167 -13.33 4.09 -14.88
C PHE A 167 -14.16 2.83 -15.18
N ARG A 168 -14.16 1.86 -14.25
CA ARG A 168 -14.91 0.61 -14.37
C ARG A 168 -16.41 0.82 -14.51
N VAL A 169 -16.96 1.84 -13.85
CA VAL A 169 -18.37 2.21 -13.96
C VAL A 169 -18.65 3.00 -15.25
N ALA A 170 -17.76 3.90 -15.65
CA ALA A 170 -17.96 4.79 -16.80
C ALA A 170 -17.76 4.10 -18.16
N GLN A 171 -16.78 3.21 -18.27
CA GLN A 171 -16.42 2.52 -19.52
C GLN A 171 -17.63 1.86 -20.22
N PRO A 172 -18.48 1.04 -19.56
CA PRO A 172 -19.62 0.40 -20.22
C PRO A 172 -20.71 1.38 -20.64
N LEU A 173 -20.78 2.57 -20.02
CA LEU A 173 -21.81 3.57 -20.32
C LEU A 173 -21.43 4.47 -21.50
N CYS A 174 -20.14 4.68 -21.74
CA CYS A 174 -19.66 5.43 -22.89
C CYS A 174 -18.27 4.95 -23.31
N THR A 175 -18.24 3.92 -24.15
CA THR A 175 -16.98 3.28 -24.58
C THR A 175 -16.15 4.20 -25.45
N GLU A 176 -16.81 5.05 -26.24
CA GLU A 176 -16.22 5.99 -27.20
C GLU A 176 -15.26 6.97 -26.53
N ALA A 177 -15.59 7.42 -25.31
CA ALA A 177 -14.75 8.33 -24.54
C ALA A 177 -13.39 7.73 -24.17
N PHE A 178 -13.29 6.40 -24.07
CA PHE A 178 -12.09 5.70 -23.60
C PHE A 178 -11.34 4.96 -24.72
N VAL A 179 -11.73 5.14 -25.98
CA VAL A 179 -11.05 4.52 -27.13
C VAL A 179 -9.58 4.94 -27.23
N GLY A 180 -9.28 6.20 -26.89
CA GLY A 180 -7.91 6.74 -26.90
C GLY A 180 -7.02 6.27 -25.73
N VAL A 181 -7.59 5.57 -24.74
CA VAL A 181 -6.81 5.02 -23.63
C VAL A 181 -6.16 3.71 -24.07
N ARG A 182 -4.84 3.57 -23.87
CA ARG A 182 -4.10 2.36 -24.21
C ARG A 182 -4.68 1.14 -23.49
N GLU A 183 -4.73 0.00 -24.17
CA GLU A 183 -5.30 -1.22 -23.62
C GLU A 183 -4.55 -1.72 -22.38
N SER A 184 -3.23 -1.55 -22.34
CA SER A 184 -2.40 -1.86 -21.17
C SER A 184 -2.82 -1.05 -19.93
N SER A 185 -3.17 0.23 -20.11
CA SER A 185 -3.65 1.09 -19.03
C SER A 185 -5.03 0.66 -18.54
N LYS A 186 -5.93 0.26 -19.44
CA LYS A 186 -7.26 -0.26 -19.06
C LYS A 186 -7.14 -1.55 -18.25
N GLN A 187 -6.33 -2.50 -18.73
CA GLN A 187 -6.09 -3.76 -18.02
C GLN A 187 -5.50 -3.53 -16.62
N LEU A 188 -4.55 -2.59 -16.49
CA LEU A 188 -3.93 -2.26 -15.20
C LEU A 188 -4.94 -1.72 -14.18
N LEU A 189 -5.93 -0.94 -14.62
CA LEU A 189 -6.99 -0.38 -13.76
C LEU A 189 -8.10 -1.40 -13.47
N LEU A 190 -8.39 -2.30 -14.40
CA LEU A 190 -9.42 -3.34 -14.23
C LEU A 190 -8.94 -4.55 -13.41
N GLN A 191 -7.62 -4.73 -13.25
CA GLN A 191 -7.07 -5.73 -12.34
C GLN A 191 -7.38 -5.35 -10.89
N LYS A 192 -8.26 -6.15 -10.25
CA LYS A 192 -8.41 -6.14 -8.79
C LYS A 192 -7.10 -6.64 -8.18
N LYS A 193 -6.34 -5.71 -7.58
CA LYS A 193 -5.36 -6.05 -6.54
C LYS A 193 -6.11 -6.15 -5.22
#